data_AF-A0A0R1PIF3-F1
#
_entry.id   AF-A0A0R1PIF3-F1
#
_cell.length_a   1.000
_cell.length_b   1.000
_cell.length_c   1.000
_cell.angle_alpha   90.00
_cell.angle_beta   90.00
_cell.angle_gamma   90.00
#
_symmetry.space_group_name_H-M   'P 1'
#
loop_
_entity.id
_entity.type
_entity.pdbx_description
1 polymer ?
#
loop_
_entity_poly.entity_id
_entity_poly.type
_entity_poly.pdbx_seq_one_letter_code
_entity_poly.pdbx_strand_id
1 'polypeptide(L)'
;MGYVDYSLNDDELLVKVLDLKNLTNKQTYHLSLKEISDVSKEEYQGWKKIEFIHRGLEFVFIWSGFGEYDYFKRDALSQIVDNHL
;
A
#
# COMPACT_ATOMS: atom_id res chain seq x y z
N MET A 1 1.61 7.40 -10.90
CA MET A 1 2.72 6.69 -10.23
C MET A 1 3.58 7.70 -9.49
N GLY A 2 3.85 7.47 -8.22
CA GLY A 2 4.61 8.36 -7.35
C GLY A 2 5.02 7.62 -6.08
N TYR A 3 5.93 8.21 -5.30
CA TYR A 3 6.33 7.65 -4.02
C TYR A 3 5.26 7.95 -2.98
N VAL A 4 5.04 7.00 -2.09
CA VAL A 4 4.05 7.13 -1.03
C VAL A 4 4.69 6.82 0.32
N ASP A 5 4.27 7.56 1.32
CA ASP A 5 4.38 7.15 2.72
C ASP A 5 3.03 6.58 3.15
N TYR A 6 3.02 5.62 4.07
CA TYR A 6 1.80 4.98 4.50
C TYR A 6 1.85 4.61 5.98
N SER A 7 0.67 4.58 6.60
CA SER A 7 0.52 4.08 7.96
C SER A 7 -0.77 3.28 8.07
N LEU A 8 -0.70 2.12 8.72
CA LEU A 8 -1.85 1.28 9.00
C LEU A 8 -2.21 1.41 10.49
N ASN A 9 -3.50 1.56 10.75
CA ASN A 9 -4.10 1.35 12.07
C ASN A 9 -5.20 0.27 11.95
N ASP A 10 -5.87 -0.06 13.05
CA ASP A 10 -6.77 -1.22 13.14
C ASP A 10 -7.91 -1.24 12.09
N ASP A 11 -8.35 -0.08 11.59
CA ASP A 11 -9.51 0.03 10.69
C ASP A 11 -9.24 0.85 9.41
N GLU A 12 -8.06 1.47 9.28
CA GLU A 12 -7.73 2.40 8.19
C GLU A 12 -6.26 2.28 7.73
N LEU A 13 -6.09 2.25 6.41
CA LEU A 13 -4.82 2.49 5.73
C LEU A 13 -4.75 3.95 5.27
N LEU A 14 -3.83 4.70 5.86
CA LEU A 14 -3.51 6.06 5.44
C LEU A 14 -2.40 6.02 4.39
N VAL A 15 -2.61 6.67 3.25
CA VAL A 15 -1.63 6.74 2.15
C VAL A 15 -1.36 8.19 1.81
N LYS A 16 -0.11 8.63 1.93
CA LYS A 16 0.34 9.99 1.61
C LYS A 16 1.19 9.94 0.36
N VAL A 17 0.72 10.55 -0.72
CA VAL A 17 1.50 10.72 -1.96
C VAL A 17 2.49 11.85 -1.77
N LEU A 18 3.77 11.54 -1.94
CA LEU A 18 4.86 12.47 -1.75
C LEU A 18 5.26 13.14 -3.08
N ASP A 19 5.44 14.46 -3.04
CA ASP A 19 6.21 15.17 -4.05
C ASP A 19 7.69 15.17 -3.63
N LEU A 20 8.48 14.28 -4.23
CA LEU A 20 9.90 14.15 -3.90
C LEU A 20 10.73 15.40 -4.21
N LYS A 21 10.27 16.27 -5.12
CA LYS A 21 11.04 17.49 -5.45
C LYS A 21 11.02 18.48 -4.31
N ASN A 22 9.89 18.59 -3.64
CA ASN A 22 9.66 19.54 -2.55
C ASN A 22 9.64 18.89 -1.17
N LEU A 23 9.72 17.55 -1.11
CA LEU A 23 9.57 16.74 0.10
C LEU A 23 8.26 17.04 0.84
N THR A 24 7.20 17.36 0.09
CA THR A 24 5.89 17.71 0.63
C THR A 24 4.85 16.64 0.33
N ASN A 25 3.82 16.59 1.17
CA ASN A 25 2.64 15.77 0.92
C ASN A 25 1.78 16.44 -0.15
N LYS A 26 1.56 15.76 -1.28
CA LYS A 26 0.72 16.24 -2.37
C LYS A 26 -0.74 15.84 -2.17
N GLN A 27 -0.97 14.65 -1.63
CA GLN A 27 -2.31 14.09 -1.49
C GLN A 27 -2.34 13.03 -0.41
N THR A 28 -3.41 12.99 0.36
CA THR A 28 -3.64 11.95 1.38
C THR A 28 -4.91 11.19 1.05
N TYR A 29 -4.84 9.87 1.12
CA TYR A 29 -5.97 8.96 1.01
C TYR A 29 -6.19 8.27 2.35
N HIS A 30 -7.43 8.30 2.80
CA HIS A 30 -7.91 7.53 3.95
C HIS A 30 -8.69 6.35 3.39
N LEU A 31 -8.12 5.15 3.52
CA LEU A 31 -8.67 3.93 2.96
C LEU A 31 -9.20 3.08 4.10
N SER A 32 -10.52 3.04 4.27
CA SER A 32 -11.09 2.16 5.30
C SER A 32 -10.90 0.72 4.85
N LEU A 33 -10.36 -0.11 5.74
CA LEU A 33 -10.07 -1.50 5.40
C LEU A 33 -11.34 -2.25 4.99
N LYS A 34 -12.48 -1.95 5.63
CA LYS A 34 -13.80 -2.55 5.33
C LYS A 34 -14.34 -2.26 3.92
N GLU A 35 -13.79 -1.25 3.26
CA GLU A 35 -14.19 -0.82 1.91
C GLU A 35 -13.19 -1.28 0.84
N ILE A 36 -12.18 -2.05 1.24
CA ILE A 36 -11.22 -2.68 0.33
C ILE A 36 -11.84 -3.97 -0.23
N SER A 37 -11.76 -4.12 -1.55
CA SER A 37 -12.19 -5.33 -2.27
C SER A 37 -11.17 -5.73 -3.33
N ASP A 38 -11.36 -6.93 -3.89
CA ASP A 38 -10.59 -7.42 -5.05
C ASP A 38 -9.07 -7.36 -4.81
N VAL A 39 -8.65 -7.82 -3.63
CA VAL A 39 -7.25 -7.79 -3.22
C VAL A 39 -6.48 -8.89 -3.96
N SER A 40 -5.35 -8.48 -4.54
CA SER A 40 -4.43 -9.35 -5.27
C SER A 40 -3.00 -9.11 -4.80
N LYS A 41 -2.20 -10.17 -4.76
CA LYS A 41 -0.79 -10.13 -4.36
C LYS A 41 0.05 -10.94 -5.34
N GLU A 42 1.12 -10.31 -5.82
CA GLU A 42 2.08 -10.91 -6.74
C GLU A 42 3.50 -10.69 -6.23
N GLU A 43 4.36 -11.69 -6.43
CA GLU A 43 5.81 -11.56 -6.21
C GLU A 43 6.53 -12.09 -7.45
N TYR A 44 7.37 -11.25 -8.07
CA TYR A 44 8.10 -11.60 -9.28
C TYR A 44 9.53 -11.04 -9.24
N GLN A 45 10.51 -11.93 -9.30
CA GLN A 45 11.95 -11.58 -9.30
C GLN A 45 12.35 -10.60 -8.18
N GLY A 46 11.81 -10.81 -6.96
CA GLY A 46 12.11 -9.96 -5.78
C GLY A 46 11.32 -8.66 -5.71
N TRP A 47 10.53 -8.34 -6.73
CA TRP A 47 9.50 -7.30 -6.66
C TRP A 47 8.22 -7.87 -6.09
N LYS A 48 7.59 -7.11 -5.20
CA LYS A 48 6.29 -7.40 -4.62
C LYS A 48 5.29 -6.37 -5.12
N LYS A 49 4.08 -6.84 -5.37
CA LYS A 49 2.95 -6.03 -5.78
C LYS A 49 1.74 -6.44 -4.98
N ILE A 50 1.01 -5.44 -4.49
CA ILE A 50 -0.35 -5.61 -3.98
C ILE A 50 -1.23 -4.61 -4.70
N GLU A 51 -2.37 -5.10 -5.17
CA GLU A 51 -3.41 -4.29 -5.77
C GLU A 51 -4.74 -4.56 -5.11
N PHE A 52 -5.59 -3.55 -5.05
CA PHE A 52 -6.93 -3.65 -4.51
C PHE A 52 -7.80 -2.50 -5.00
N ILE A 53 -9.11 -2.67 -4.86
CA ILE A 53 -10.11 -1.64 -5.14
C ILE A 53 -10.57 -1.02 -3.82
N HIS A 54 -10.71 0.31 -3.79
CA HIS A 54 -11.36 1.02 -2.70
C HIS A 54 -12.27 2.11 -3.26
N ARG A 55 -13.57 2.06 -2.95
CA ARG A 55 -14.61 2.97 -3.47
C ARG A 55 -14.57 3.12 -5.00
N GLY A 56 -14.31 2.02 -5.72
CA GLY A 56 -14.23 1.98 -7.18
C GLY A 56 -12.94 2.55 -7.77
N LEU A 57 -11.95 2.90 -6.95
CA LEU A 57 -10.62 3.29 -7.40
C LEU A 57 -9.63 2.14 -7.18
N GLU A 58 -8.80 1.89 -8.18
CA GLU A 58 -7.71 0.91 -8.10
C GLU A 58 -6.47 1.53 -7.45
N PHE A 59 -5.93 0.82 -6.47
CA PHE A 59 -4.66 1.13 -5.82
C PHE A 59 -3.67 0.02 -6.10
N VAL A 60 -2.48 0.39 -6.58
CA VAL A 60 -1.40 -0.55 -6.88
C VAL A 60 -0.14 -0.10 -6.14
N PHE A 61 0.29 -0.92 -5.18
CA PHE A 61 1.52 -0.76 -4.43
C PHE A 61 2.57 -1.71 -4.99
N ILE A 62 3.71 -1.16 -5.40
CA ILE A 62 4.84 -1.94 -5.90
C ILE A 62 6.07 -1.55 -5.09
N TRP A 63 6.77 -2.55 -4.57
CA TRP A 63 8.01 -2.34 -3.85
C TRP A 63 8.98 -3.49 -4.10
N SER A 64 10.27 -3.22 -3.98
CA SER A 64 11.31 -4.23 -3.91
C SER A 64 11.97 -4.15 -2.55
N GLY A 65 12.46 -5.27 -2.02
CA GLY A 65 13.36 -5.26 -0.87
C GLY A 65 14.80 -5.05 -1.33
N PHE A 66 15.63 -4.43 -0.47
CA PHE A 66 17.08 -4.42 -0.65
C PHE A 66 17.74 -4.93 0.64
N GLY A 67 18.44 -6.07 0.58
CA GLY A 67 18.95 -6.77 1.77
C GLY A 67 17.83 -7.39 2.63
N GLU A 68 17.96 -7.29 3.96
CA GLU A 68 16.92 -7.75 4.92
C GLU A 68 15.77 -6.74 5.12
N TYR A 69 15.84 -5.56 4.49
CA TYR A 69 14.85 -4.51 4.65
C TYR A 69 13.71 -4.66 3.65
N ASP A 70 12.56 -5.09 4.16
CA ASP A 70 11.27 -4.99 3.47
C ASP A 70 10.73 -3.56 3.69
N TYR A 71 10.89 -2.70 2.67
CA TYR A 71 10.50 -1.29 2.75
C TYR A 71 9.00 -1.08 2.97
N PHE A 72 8.20 -2.10 2.66
CA PHE A 72 6.83 -2.21 3.15
C PHE A 72 6.81 -3.28 4.25
N LYS A 73 6.61 -2.86 5.51
CA LYS A 73 6.52 -3.78 6.64
C LYS A 73 5.50 -4.87 6.33
N ARG A 74 5.96 -6.13 6.29
CA ARG A 74 5.17 -7.34 6.04
C ARG A 74 3.81 -7.31 6.73
N ASP A 75 3.78 -6.87 7.99
CA ASP A 75 2.58 -6.92 8.82
C ASP A 75 1.41 -6.09 8.27
N ALA A 76 1.65 -4.92 7.70
CA ALA A 76 0.56 -4.01 7.35
C ALA A 76 -0.23 -4.49 6.12
N LEU A 77 0.47 -4.85 5.05
CA LEU A 77 -0.21 -5.33 3.84
C LEU A 77 -0.63 -6.79 3.96
N SER A 78 0.11 -7.63 4.71
CA SER A 78 -0.39 -8.96 5.03
C SER A 78 -1.70 -8.88 5.81
N GLN A 79 -1.87 -7.97 6.77
CA GLN A 79 -3.16 -7.80 7.44
C GLN A 79 -4.30 -7.41 6.49
N ILE A 80 -4.03 -6.56 5.50
CA ILE A 80 -5.05 -6.20 4.50
C ILE A 80 -5.45 -7.42 3.68
N VAL A 81 -4.48 -8.20 3.25
CA VAL A 81 -4.68 -9.43 2.47
C VAL A 81 -5.36 -10.52 3.30
N ASP A 82 -4.87 -10.80 4.50
CA ASP A 82 -5.36 -11.85 5.40
C ASP A 82 -6.79 -11.57 5.91
N ASN A 83 -7.19 -10.30 6.00
CA ASN A 83 -8.57 -9.93 6.39
C ASN A 83 -9.58 -9.97 5.23
N HIS A 84 -9.13 -10.07 3.96
CA HIS A 84 -9.98 -9.95 2.77
C HIS A 84 -9.83 -11.12 1.77
N LEU A 85 -9.01 -12.13 2.09
CA LEU A 85 -8.98 -13.45 1.45
C LEU A 85 -9.87 -14.43 2.23
#